data_AF-A0A916CG47-F1
#
_entry.id   AF-A0A916CG47-F1
#
_cell.length_a   1.000
_cell.length_b   1.000
_cell.length_c   1.000
_cell.angle_alpha   90.00
_cell.angle_beta   90.00
_cell.angle_gamma   90.00
#
_symmetry.space_group_name_H-M   'P 1'
#
loop_
_entity.id
_entity.type
_entity.pdbx_description
1 polymer ?
#
loop_
_entity_poly.entity_id
_entity_poly.type
_entity_poly.pdbx_seq_one_letter_code
_entity_poly.pdbx_strand_id
1 'polypeptide(L)'
;MARPHIEPFVDRDVDFKRMTLPGFPKGMKYKMLSLDTDTGACSMTVRFESGYRQPPGMSYSEMELFILSGSVQYGDKVYGKGNYFFVPAGVSMPAMSSPRGAEGLMFYNYGEPSFLESDEDHPRALRDQLIMVDAYEGLQWKVANFVNPSVAPGCMVKMLRSDPQTHAHSLLYCMTPNYWQDNISYHDCAEESYHIWGTSSMMQFGNLPTGGYFWRPAWINHGAFASELGVLGFGRTDSILHNYFHFNPWSTPGENRERSAAQLRRNKPNLYKWIRSPDGHNHPHDFEFPAYDYANEDGQAGAGTADLYVHDHGDGEAHAHERSSRKGGAKGRRR
;
A
#
# COMPACT_ATOMS: atom_id res chain seq x y z
N MET A 1 5.43 -10.07 4.06
CA MET A 1 5.79 -8.65 4.22
C MET A 1 6.03 -8.42 5.71
N ALA A 2 7.23 -7.99 6.11
CA ALA A 2 7.55 -7.78 7.52
C ALA A 2 7.08 -6.43 8.06
N ARG A 3 6.50 -5.58 7.20
CA ARG A 3 5.89 -4.33 7.61
C ARG A 3 4.78 -4.58 8.66
N PRO A 4 4.87 -4.02 9.87
CA PRO A 4 3.91 -4.27 10.93
C PRO A 4 2.62 -3.48 10.70
N HIS A 5 1.49 -4.00 11.19
CA HIS A 5 0.22 -3.27 11.24
C HIS A 5 0.36 -2.02 12.13
N ILE A 6 0.03 -0.85 11.59
CA ILE A 6 0.12 0.46 12.24
C ILE A 6 -1.24 1.13 12.19
N GLU A 7 -1.90 1.30 13.34
CA GLU A 7 -3.24 1.91 13.41
C GLU A 7 -3.59 2.34 14.85
N PRO A 8 -3.63 3.65 15.19
CA PRO A 8 -3.19 4.80 14.42
C PRO A 8 -1.73 5.21 14.73
N PHE A 9 -1.12 5.95 13.82
CA PHE A 9 0.09 6.75 14.07
C PHE A 9 -0.21 8.22 13.79
N VAL A 10 0.35 9.15 14.56
CA VAL A 10 0.19 10.59 14.33
C VAL A 10 1.56 11.21 14.14
N ASP A 11 1.88 11.61 12.92
CA ASP A 11 3.23 12.07 12.57
C ASP A 11 3.62 13.38 13.26
N ARG A 12 2.63 14.18 13.68
CA ARG A 12 2.81 15.46 14.37
C ARG A 12 3.45 15.31 15.75
N ASP A 13 3.34 14.12 16.35
CA ASP A 13 3.86 13.82 17.68
C ASP A 13 5.31 13.33 17.64
N VAL A 14 5.91 13.25 16.44
CA VAL A 14 7.25 12.73 16.23
C VAL A 14 8.14 13.78 15.57
N ASP A 15 9.40 13.84 15.99
CA ASP A 15 10.41 14.72 15.43
C ASP A 15 11.00 14.19 14.13
N PHE A 16 11.39 15.12 13.26
CA PHE A 16 12.13 14.81 12.05
C PHE A 16 13.55 14.30 12.35
N LYS A 17 13.92 13.18 11.73
CA LYS A 17 15.29 12.66 11.66
C LYS A 17 15.99 13.18 10.41
N ARG A 18 17.32 13.25 10.43
CA ARG A 18 18.11 13.62 9.23
C ARG A 18 18.19 12.44 8.28
N MET A 19 18.03 12.67 6.98
CA MET A 19 18.36 11.68 5.96
C MET A 19 19.88 11.60 5.82
N THR A 20 20.44 10.43 6.06
CA THR A 20 21.89 10.19 6.02
C THR A 20 22.25 8.96 5.18
N LEU A 21 21.29 8.41 4.42
CA LEU A 21 21.58 7.32 3.50
C LEU A 21 22.56 7.80 2.40
N PRO A 22 23.46 6.92 1.92
CA PRO A 22 24.40 7.27 0.86
C PRO A 22 23.69 7.85 -0.38
N GLY A 23 24.33 8.81 -1.04
CA GLY A 23 23.78 9.50 -2.20
C GLY A 23 22.85 10.66 -1.88
N PHE A 24 22.10 10.61 -0.77
CA PHE A 24 21.18 11.71 -0.42
C PHE A 24 21.94 12.98 0.00
N PRO A 25 21.61 14.15 -0.60
CA PRO A 25 22.19 15.42 -0.18
C PRO A 25 21.80 15.81 1.24
N LYS A 26 22.62 16.67 1.85
CA LYS A 26 22.29 17.32 3.13
C LYS A 26 21.04 18.19 2.98
N GLY A 27 20.28 18.30 4.08
CA GLY A 27 19.09 19.16 4.14
C GLY A 27 17.77 18.44 3.87
N MET A 28 17.79 17.13 3.64
CA MET A 28 16.58 16.29 3.68
C MET A 28 16.40 15.70 5.08
N LYS A 29 15.17 15.72 5.57
CA LYS A 29 14.75 15.12 6.82
C LYS A 29 13.51 14.26 6.62
N TYR A 30 13.27 13.30 7.50
CA TYR A 30 12.11 12.42 7.42
C TYR A 30 11.51 12.08 8.80
N LYS A 31 10.22 11.74 8.80
CA LYS A 31 9.55 10.97 9.85
C LYS A 31 9.13 9.65 9.23
N MET A 32 9.50 8.55 9.87
CA MET A 32 9.13 7.23 9.37
C MET A 32 7.66 6.96 9.74
N LEU A 33 6.83 6.69 8.74
CA LEU A 33 5.42 6.32 8.93
C LEU A 33 5.26 4.80 8.97
N SER A 34 5.89 4.09 8.05
CA SER A 34 5.99 2.63 8.05
C SER A 34 7.28 2.15 7.39
N LEU A 35 7.77 0.98 7.78
CA LEU A 35 8.99 0.36 7.25
C LEU A 35 8.77 -1.15 7.16
N ASP A 36 9.04 -1.72 6.00
CA ASP A 36 9.29 -3.15 5.85
C ASP A 36 10.77 -3.41 6.18
N THR A 37 11.03 -4.17 7.24
CA THR A 37 12.39 -4.45 7.70
C THR A 37 13.13 -5.47 6.86
N ASP A 38 12.43 -6.23 6.02
CA ASP A 38 13.05 -7.25 5.15
C ASP A 38 13.57 -6.62 3.86
N THR A 39 12.81 -5.69 3.29
CA THR A 39 13.13 -5.08 1.97
C THR A 39 13.65 -3.65 2.06
N GLY A 40 13.36 -2.94 3.16
CA GLY A 40 13.63 -1.50 3.30
C GLY A 40 12.56 -0.60 2.68
N ALA A 41 11.54 -1.17 2.01
CA ALA A 41 10.40 -0.41 1.51
C ALA A 41 9.77 0.40 2.64
N CYS A 42 9.47 1.68 2.40
CA CYS A 42 8.98 2.56 3.47
C CYS A 42 8.07 3.69 2.99
N SER A 43 7.33 4.22 3.95
CA SER A 43 6.46 5.39 3.80
C SER A 43 6.93 6.46 4.79
N MET A 44 7.13 7.69 4.32
CA MET A 44 7.71 8.77 5.12
C MET A 44 7.00 10.10 4.90
N THR A 45 6.88 10.91 5.96
CA THR A 45 6.77 12.36 5.79
C THR A 45 8.17 12.92 5.64
N VAL A 46 8.47 13.62 4.56
CA VAL A 46 9.77 14.22 4.27
C VAL A 46 9.72 15.74 4.34
N ARG A 47 10.84 16.34 4.73
CA ARG A 47 11.07 17.78 4.70
C ARG A 47 12.36 18.07 3.96
N PHE A 48 12.25 18.88 2.90
CA PHE A 48 13.37 19.54 2.26
C PHE A 48 13.58 20.88 2.96
N GLU A 49 14.74 21.07 3.59
CA GLU A 49 15.07 22.33 4.26
C GLU A 49 15.23 23.48 3.25
N SER A 50 15.11 24.71 3.75
CA SER A 50 15.38 25.89 2.94
C SER A 50 16.81 25.83 2.36
N GLY A 51 16.92 26.04 1.05
CA GLY A 51 18.19 25.93 0.33
C GLY A 51 18.60 24.51 -0.05
N TYR A 52 17.73 23.51 0.15
CA TYR A 52 17.98 22.13 -0.29
C TYR A 52 18.28 22.07 -1.79
N ARG A 53 19.27 21.25 -2.17
CA ARG A 53 19.69 21.00 -3.54
C ARG A 53 20.06 19.53 -3.69
N GLN A 54 19.59 18.93 -4.77
CA GLN A 54 19.90 17.59 -5.21
C GLN A 54 20.34 17.65 -6.67
N PRO A 55 21.46 17.00 -7.04
CA PRO A 55 21.83 16.90 -8.45
C PRO A 55 20.82 16.04 -9.22
N PRO A 56 20.90 15.99 -10.55
CA PRO A 56 20.18 14.99 -11.33
C PRO A 56 20.51 13.58 -10.83
N GLY A 57 19.55 12.66 -10.88
CA GLY A 57 19.80 11.29 -10.45
C GLY A 57 18.58 10.40 -10.50
N MET A 58 18.80 9.12 -10.20
CA MET A 58 17.80 8.07 -10.24
C MET A 58 17.80 7.25 -8.94
N SER A 59 16.77 6.43 -8.75
CA SER A 59 16.65 5.49 -7.62
C SER A 59 16.47 4.08 -8.16
N TYR A 60 17.03 3.08 -7.48
CA TYR A 60 16.84 1.66 -7.80
C TYR A 60 15.50 1.09 -7.33
N SER A 61 14.80 1.79 -6.42
CA SER A 61 13.39 1.56 -6.13
C SER A 61 12.56 2.67 -6.75
N GLU A 62 11.35 2.34 -7.20
CA GLU A 62 10.37 3.36 -7.54
C GLU A 62 10.09 4.27 -6.34
N MET A 63 9.77 5.52 -6.65
CA MET A 63 9.56 6.58 -5.66
C MET A 63 8.29 7.36 -5.99
N GLU A 64 7.44 7.55 -4.99
CA GLU A 64 6.32 8.48 -5.06
C GLU A 64 6.59 9.70 -4.17
N LEU A 65 6.20 10.90 -4.64
CA LEU A 65 6.25 12.14 -3.85
C LEU A 65 4.94 12.90 -4.00
N PHE A 66 4.27 13.20 -2.89
CA PHE A 66 3.13 14.13 -2.84
C PHE A 66 3.50 15.36 -2.02
N ILE A 67 3.43 16.56 -2.60
CA ILE A 67 3.83 17.80 -1.92
C ILE A 67 2.68 18.28 -1.02
N LEU A 68 2.93 18.29 0.30
CA LEU A 68 1.99 18.76 1.32
C LEU A 68 2.05 20.28 1.51
N SER A 69 3.25 20.86 1.45
CA SER A 69 3.47 22.29 1.62
C SER A 69 4.79 22.76 0.97
N GLY A 70 4.91 24.06 0.75
CA GLY A 70 6.07 24.65 0.07
C GLY A 70 6.13 24.29 -1.41
N SER A 71 7.34 24.25 -1.96
CA SER A 71 7.56 23.96 -3.37
C SER A 71 8.94 23.39 -3.65
N VAL A 72 9.06 22.57 -4.69
CA VAL A 72 10.31 22.09 -5.26
C VAL A 72 10.45 22.58 -6.70
N GLN A 73 11.64 23.06 -7.04
CA GLN A 73 12.08 23.24 -8.42
C GLN A 73 12.57 21.89 -8.92
N TYR A 74 12.07 21.42 -10.06
CA TYR A 74 12.41 20.15 -10.71
C TYR A 74 12.77 20.45 -12.17
N GLY A 75 14.07 20.45 -12.48
CA GLY A 75 14.59 21.03 -13.73
C GLY A 75 14.15 22.49 -13.85
N ASP A 76 13.43 22.83 -14.93
CA ASP A 76 12.95 24.20 -15.19
C ASP A 76 11.56 24.50 -14.62
N LYS A 77 10.88 23.51 -14.02
CA LYS A 77 9.51 23.65 -13.51
C LYS A 77 9.47 23.75 -11.99
N VAL A 78 8.48 24.48 -11.48
CA VAL A 78 8.16 24.55 -10.05
C VAL A 78 6.90 23.75 -9.79
N TYR A 79 6.96 22.88 -8.79
CA TYR A 79 5.82 22.10 -8.30
C TYR A 79 5.59 22.45 -6.84
N GLY A 80 4.32 22.66 -6.48
CA GLY A 80 3.90 23.09 -5.15
C GLY A 80 2.93 22.11 -4.51
N LYS A 81 2.29 22.57 -3.45
CA LYS A 81 1.26 21.81 -2.71
C LYS A 81 0.22 21.19 -3.67
N GLY A 82 -0.04 19.90 -3.51
CA GLY A 82 -1.00 19.16 -4.33
C GLY A 82 -0.40 18.50 -5.57
N ASN A 83 0.86 18.79 -5.92
CA ASN A 83 1.53 18.04 -6.99
C ASN A 83 2.00 16.67 -6.50
N TYR A 84 1.81 15.66 -7.35
CA TYR A 84 2.18 14.28 -7.15
C TYR A 84 3.12 13.80 -8.24
N PHE A 85 4.08 12.96 -7.85
CA PHE A 85 5.08 12.35 -8.70
C PHE A 85 5.07 10.86 -8.44
N PHE A 86 5.11 10.06 -9.50
CA PHE A 86 5.54 8.67 -9.44
C PHE A 86 6.70 8.51 -10.41
N VAL A 87 7.86 8.15 -9.88
CA VAL A 87 9.11 7.97 -10.60
C VAL A 87 9.47 6.48 -10.58
N PRO A 88 9.34 5.78 -11.72
CA PRO A 88 9.72 4.37 -11.81
C PRO A 88 11.19 4.15 -11.47
N ALA A 89 11.52 2.95 -11.01
CA ALA A 89 12.89 2.56 -10.74
C ALA A 89 13.79 2.78 -11.98
N GLY A 90 14.95 3.39 -11.76
CA GLY A 90 15.94 3.66 -12.81
C GLY A 90 15.67 4.90 -13.66
N VAL A 91 14.50 5.55 -13.55
CA VAL A 91 14.21 6.79 -14.30
C VAL A 91 15.00 7.95 -13.69
N SER A 92 15.78 8.65 -14.52
CA SER A 92 16.53 9.84 -14.10
C SER A 92 15.61 11.04 -13.93
N MET A 93 15.77 11.70 -12.79
CA MET A 93 15.19 12.98 -12.46
C MET A 93 16.23 14.09 -12.74
N PRO A 94 15.82 15.25 -13.26
CA PRO A 94 16.68 16.43 -13.31
C PRO A 94 17.01 16.92 -11.90
N ALA A 95 17.90 17.91 -11.83
CA ALA A 95 18.24 18.56 -10.58
C ALA A 95 16.98 19.07 -9.85
N MET A 96 16.95 18.87 -8.54
CA MET A 96 15.87 19.32 -7.67
C MET A 96 16.38 20.32 -6.64
N SER A 97 15.61 21.37 -6.35
CA SER A 97 15.95 22.28 -5.25
C SER A 97 14.71 22.82 -4.55
N SER A 98 14.85 23.23 -3.30
CA SER A 98 13.77 23.89 -2.55
C SER A 98 14.29 25.16 -1.85
N PRO A 99 14.30 26.32 -2.55
CA PRO A 99 14.86 27.55 -2.01
C PRO A 99 14.19 28.05 -0.73
N ARG A 100 12.90 27.73 -0.52
CA ARG A 100 12.13 28.11 0.68
C ARG A 100 11.73 26.92 1.54
N GLY A 101 12.17 25.72 1.19
CA GLY A 101 11.75 24.47 1.83
C GLY A 101 10.40 23.95 1.34
N ALA A 102 10.19 22.66 1.56
CA ALA A 102 8.96 21.94 1.22
C ALA A 102 8.78 20.73 2.14
N GLU A 103 7.54 20.30 2.30
CA GLU A 103 7.19 19.03 2.94
C GLU A 103 6.35 18.18 2.01
N GLY A 104 6.51 16.87 2.10
CA GLY A 104 5.75 15.93 1.29
C GLY A 104 5.64 14.55 1.92
N LEU A 105 4.78 13.72 1.36
CA LEU A 105 4.77 12.29 1.60
C LEU A 105 5.67 11.65 0.55
N MET A 106 6.59 10.77 0.96
CA MET A 106 7.48 10.05 0.08
C MET A 106 7.40 8.55 0.35
N PHE A 107 7.30 7.76 -0.72
CA PHE A 107 7.11 6.32 -0.63
C PHE A 107 8.09 5.57 -1.51
N TYR A 108 8.60 4.45 -1.01
CA TYR A 108 9.40 3.47 -1.74
C TYR A 108 8.79 2.08 -1.52
N ASN A 109 8.43 1.39 -2.61
CA ASN A 109 7.49 0.27 -2.53
C ASN A 109 8.15 -1.10 -2.44
N TYR A 110 9.33 -1.26 -3.03
CA TYR A 110 9.96 -2.57 -3.18
C TYR A 110 11.38 -2.64 -2.62
N GLY A 111 11.95 -1.51 -2.19
CA GLY A 111 13.30 -1.47 -1.64
C GLY A 111 13.56 -0.24 -0.79
N GLU A 112 14.74 -0.19 -0.18
CA GLU A 112 15.20 0.97 0.57
C GLU A 112 15.33 2.23 -0.29
N PRO A 113 15.18 3.43 0.30
CA PRO A 113 15.45 4.68 -0.41
C PRO A 113 16.87 4.70 -0.96
N SER A 114 17.02 5.03 -2.24
CA SER A 114 18.32 5.12 -2.90
C SER A 114 18.40 6.35 -3.79
N PHE A 115 19.62 6.87 -3.97
CA PHE A 115 19.88 7.95 -4.91
C PHE A 115 21.24 7.73 -5.56
N LEU A 116 21.26 7.66 -6.89
CA LEU A 116 22.47 7.66 -7.70
C LEU A 116 22.46 8.86 -8.63
N GLU A 117 23.48 9.71 -8.54
CA GLU A 117 23.65 10.84 -9.46
C GLU A 117 23.80 10.32 -10.90
N SER A 118 22.95 10.82 -11.80
CA SER A 118 22.88 10.39 -13.20
C SER A 118 22.02 11.36 -13.99
N ASP A 119 22.45 11.67 -15.21
CA ASP A 119 21.64 12.39 -16.21
C ASP A 119 20.91 11.43 -17.17
N GLU A 120 21.16 10.12 -17.06
CA GLU A 120 20.61 9.09 -17.94
C GLU A 120 19.74 8.09 -17.18
N ASP A 121 18.68 7.62 -17.84
CA ASP A 121 17.85 6.52 -17.37
C ASP A 121 18.67 5.22 -17.34
N HIS A 122 18.38 4.33 -16.39
CA HIS A 122 18.87 2.97 -16.43
C HIS A 122 18.35 2.27 -17.72
N PRO A 123 19.11 1.37 -18.38
CA PRO A 123 18.68 0.73 -19.64
C PRO A 123 17.36 -0.07 -19.60
N ARG A 124 16.87 -0.37 -18.40
CA ARG A 124 15.59 -1.07 -18.14
C ARG A 124 14.52 -0.18 -17.50
N ALA A 125 14.77 1.12 -17.40
CA ALA A 125 13.84 2.06 -16.79
C ALA A 125 12.58 2.20 -17.66
N LEU A 126 11.43 2.26 -17.01
CA LEU A 126 10.12 2.41 -17.66
C LEU A 126 9.72 3.89 -17.68
N ARG A 127 10.48 4.71 -18.40
CA ARG A 127 10.32 6.18 -18.47
C ARG A 127 8.91 6.62 -18.85
N ASP A 128 8.24 5.84 -19.69
CA ASP A 128 6.86 6.04 -20.14
C ASP A 128 5.83 5.91 -19.01
N GLN A 129 6.19 5.29 -17.89
CA GLN A 129 5.37 5.19 -16.68
C GLN A 129 5.60 6.34 -15.68
N LEU A 130 6.47 7.31 -15.99
CA LEU A 130 6.66 8.50 -15.17
C LEU A 130 5.35 9.32 -15.11
N ILE A 131 4.84 9.57 -13.91
CA ILE A 131 3.63 10.38 -13.70
C ILE A 131 4.00 11.64 -12.94
N MET A 132 3.52 12.78 -13.44
CA MET A 132 3.50 14.05 -12.73
C MET A 132 2.11 14.65 -12.88
N VAL A 133 1.37 14.81 -11.79
CA VAL A 133 0.01 15.35 -11.83
C VAL A 133 -0.18 16.47 -10.82
N ASP A 134 -0.96 17.48 -11.20
CA ASP A 134 -1.54 18.41 -10.24
C ASP A 134 -2.83 17.80 -9.69
N ALA A 135 -2.75 17.21 -8.50
CA ALA A 135 -3.88 16.52 -7.91
C ALA A 135 -4.99 17.49 -7.47
N TYR A 136 -4.65 18.74 -7.17
CA TYR A 136 -5.62 19.70 -6.63
C TYR A 136 -6.39 20.37 -7.75
N GLU A 137 -5.68 20.94 -8.72
CA GLU A 137 -6.29 21.75 -9.79
C GLU A 137 -6.48 20.95 -11.08
N GLY A 138 -5.65 19.92 -11.31
CA GLY A 138 -5.67 19.13 -12.55
C GLY A 138 -6.69 17.99 -12.57
N LEU A 139 -7.26 17.63 -11.41
CA LEU A 139 -8.18 16.50 -11.28
C LEU A 139 -9.49 16.92 -10.61
N GLN A 140 -10.57 16.24 -10.98
CA GLN A 140 -11.89 16.40 -10.37
C GLN A 140 -12.22 15.23 -9.46
N TRP A 141 -12.92 15.53 -8.35
CA TRP A 141 -13.44 14.51 -7.45
C TRP A 141 -14.47 13.64 -8.18
N LYS A 142 -14.41 12.33 -7.93
CA LYS A 142 -15.35 11.35 -8.48
C LYS A 142 -15.79 10.39 -7.38
N VAL A 143 -16.92 9.73 -7.59
CA VAL A 143 -17.26 8.54 -6.79
C VAL A 143 -16.23 7.44 -7.06
N ALA A 144 -15.95 6.59 -6.07
CA ALA A 144 -14.93 5.54 -6.14
C ALA A 144 -15.38 4.31 -6.97
N ASN A 145 -15.83 4.53 -8.20
CA ASN A 145 -16.39 3.50 -9.08
C ASN A 145 -15.39 2.45 -9.61
N PHE A 146 -14.08 2.64 -9.39
CA PHE A 146 -13.07 1.60 -9.63
C PHE A 146 -13.00 0.57 -8.49
N VAL A 147 -13.59 0.87 -7.32
CA VAL A 147 -13.72 -0.04 -6.19
C VAL A 147 -15.12 -0.66 -6.26
N ASN A 148 -15.19 -1.99 -6.33
CA ASN A 148 -16.48 -2.68 -6.39
C ASN A 148 -16.44 -3.94 -5.52
N PRO A 149 -17.24 -4.04 -4.43
CA PRO A 149 -18.24 -3.06 -3.96
C PRO A 149 -17.66 -1.69 -3.54
N SER A 150 -18.35 -0.59 -3.84
CA SER A 150 -17.88 0.77 -3.49
C SER A 150 -18.25 1.18 -2.07
N VAL A 151 -17.48 2.11 -1.49
CA VAL A 151 -17.87 2.88 -0.29
C VAL A 151 -19.14 3.72 -0.54
N ALA A 152 -19.78 4.15 0.55
CA ALA A 152 -20.99 4.96 0.52
C ALA A 152 -20.76 6.30 -0.21
N PRO A 153 -21.80 6.83 -0.88
CA PRO A 153 -21.74 8.18 -1.44
C PRO A 153 -21.33 9.23 -0.39
N GLY A 154 -20.53 10.20 -0.81
CA GLY A 154 -19.93 11.19 0.09
C GLY A 154 -18.46 10.90 0.43
N CYS A 155 -17.98 9.67 0.19
CA CYS A 155 -16.56 9.39 0.03
C CYS A 155 -16.21 9.48 -1.47
N MET A 156 -15.35 10.44 -1.82
CA MET A 156 -14.95 10.73 -3.19
C MET A 156 -13.44 10.62 -3.34
N VAL A 157 -12.98 10.40 -4.55
CA VAL A 157 -11.58 10.11 -4.86
C VAL A 157 -11.08 10.90 -6.07
N LYS A 158 -9.78 11.16 -6.08
CA LYS A 158 -9.00 11.58 -7.25
C LYS A 158 -7.89 10.56 -7.45
N MET A 159 -7.96 9.81 -8.54
CA MET A 159 -6.94 8.82 -8.88
C MET A 159 -5.67 9.52 -9.36
N LEU A 160 -4.53 9.22 -8.73
CA LEU A 160 -3.23 9.81 -9.08
C LEU A 160 -2.40 8.84 -9.92
N ARG A 161 -2.42 7.56 -9.54
CA ARG A 161 -1.74 6.46 -10.22
C ARG A 161 -2.58 5.20 -10.13
N SER A 162 -2.65 4.48 -11.24
CA SER A 162 -3.05 3.09 -11.28
C SER A 162 -1.93 2.29 -11.93
N ASP A 163 -1.41 1.31 -11.22
CA ASP A 163 -0.53 0.32 -11.81
C ASP A 163 -1.32 -0.51 -12.84
N PRO A 164 -0.84 -0.67 -14.08
CA PRO A 164 -1.57 -1.41 -15.10
C PRO A 164 -1.55 -2.92 -14.88
N GLN A 165 -0.62 -3.43 -14.08
CA GLN A 165 -0.41 -4.85 -13.86
C GLN A 165 -1.00 -5.32 -12.53
N THR A 166 -0.61 -4.68 -11.44
CA THR A 166 -1.08 -5.07 -10.09
C THR A 166 -2.40 -4.40 -9.74
N HIS A 167 -2.74 -3.31 -10.44
CA HIS A 167 -3.79 -2.37 -10.04
C HIS A 167 -3.60 -1.79 -8.64
N ALA A 168 -2.35 -1.73 -8.16
CA ALA A 168 -1.98 -0.86 -7.07
C ALA A 168 -2.40 0.58 -7.39
N HIS A 169 -2.95 1.28 -6.41
CA HIS A 169 -3.46 2.63 -6.60
C HIS A 169 -2.80 3.61 -5.64
N SER A 170 -2.59 4.83 -6.11
CA SER A 170 -2.35 6.00 -5.28
C SER A 170 -3.43 7.03 -5.59
N LEU A 171 -4.10 7.53 -4.56
CA LEU A 171 -5.27 8.38 -4.70
C LEU A 171 -5.30 9.46 -3.61
N LEU A 172 -6.00 10.56 -3.90
CA LEU A 172 -6.61 11.35 -2.84
C LEU A 172 -8.01 10.83 -2.59
N TYR A 173 -8.43 10.83 -1.33
CA TYR A 173 -9.84 10.68 -0.97
C TYR A 173 -10.29 11.86 -0.13
N CYS A 174 -11.59 12.12 -0.16
CA CYS A 174 -12.23 12.99 0.80
C CYS A 174 -13.55 12.40 1.26
N MET A 175 -13.89 12.69 2.50
CA MET A 175 -15.24 12.49 3.03
C MET A 175 -15.92 13.84 3.15
N THR A 176 -17.15 13.97 2.68
CA THR A 176 -17.94 15.18 2.90
C THR A 176 -18.23 15.39 4.39
N PRO A 177 -18.54 16.62 4.84
CA PRO A 177 -19.08 16.83 6.18
C PRO A 177 -20.31 15.93 6.44
N ASN A 178 -20.43 15.43 7.66
CA ASN A 178 -21.42 14.43 8.10
C ASN A 178 -21.42 13.13 7.29
N TYR A 179 -20.30 12.75 6.69
CA TYR A 179 -20.16 11.42 6.09
C TYR A 179 -20.24 10.33 7.17
N TRP A 180 -20.92 9.23 6.85
CA TRP A 180 -20.90 8.02 7.65
C TRP A 180 -21.16 6.78 6.80
N GLN A 181 -20.66 5.64 7.26
CA GLN A 181 -20.90 4.31 6.72
C GLN A 181 -20.82 3.31 7.87
N ASP A 182 -21.84 2.48 8.03
CA ASP A 182 -22.03 1.60 9.20
C ASP A 182 -21.50 0.17 9.03
N ASN A 183 -21.07 -0.20 7.83
CA ASN A 183 -20.46 -1.50 7.56
C ASN A 183 -18.96 -1.50 7.87
N ILE A 184 -18.41 -2.71 8.04
CA ILE A 184 -16.98 -2.96 8.22
C ILE A 184 -16.45 -3.53 6.90
N SER A 185 -15.25 -3.12 6.51
CA SER A 185 -14.53 -3.64 5.35
C SER A 185 -13.21 -4.28 5.74
N TYR A 186 -12.73 -5.16 4.88
CA TYR A 186 -11.35 -5.62 4.79
C TYR A 186 -11.03 -5.92 3.32
N HIS A 187 -9.75 -6.08 2.99
CA HIS A 187 -9.26 -6.25 1.62
C HIS A 187 -8.27 -7.42 1.50
N ASP A 188 -8.11 -7.98 0.31
CA ASP A 188 -7.02 -8.91 -0.07
C ASP A 188 -5.68 -8.22 -0.28
N CYS A 189 -5.65 -6.90 -0.27
CA CYS A 189 -4.47 -6.08 -0.48
C CYS A 189 -4.09 -5.34 0.80
N ALA A 190 -2.85 -4.83 0.88
CA ALA A 190 -2.50 -3.83 1.86
C ALA A 190 -3.18 -2.50 1.54
N GLU A 191 -3.45 -1.71 2.58
CA GLU A 191 -3.98 -0.36 2.48
C GLU A 191 -3.19 0.56 3.42
N GLU A 192 -2.75 1.71 2.93
CA GLU A 192 -2.20 2.76 3.77
C GLU A 192 -2.83 4.11 3.47
N SER A 193 -2.85 4.98 4.48
CA SER A 193 -3.39 6.32 4.31
C SER A 193 -2.73 7.33 5.24
N TYR A 194 -2.67 8.57 4.77
CA TYR A 194 -2.30 9.75 5.54
C TYR A 194 -3.38 10.83 5.45
N HIS A 195 -3.81 11.37 6.59
CA HIS A 195 -4.74 12.49 6.67
C HIS A 195 -4.03 13.84 6.50
N ILE A 196 -4.16 14.42 5.32
CA ILE A 196 -3.63 15.75 4.98
C ILE A 196 -4.39 16.85 5.76
N TRP A 197 -5.70 16.69 5.91
CA TRP A 197 -6.55 17.64 6.63
C TRP A 197 -7.83 16.98 7.16
N GLY A 198 -8.35 17.50 8.27
CA GLY A 198 -9.61 17.03 8.86
C GLY A 198 -9.42 15.81 9.75
N THR A 199 -10.54 15.15 10.05
CA THR A 199 -10.60 14.02 10.98
C THR A 199 -11.66 13.03 10.51
N SER A 200 -11.39 11.72 10.63
CA SER A 200 -12.44 10.71 10.56
C SER A 200 -12.36 9.76 11.75
N SER A 201 -13.51 9.31 12.21
CA SER A 201 -13.65 8.20 13.16
C SER A 201 -13.68 6.88 12.40
N MET A 202 -12.98 5.89 12.92
CA MET A 202 -13.02 4.49 12.50
C MET A 202 -13.19 3.63 13.75
N MET A 203 -14.14 2.69 13.73
CA MET A 203 -14.52 1.90 14.91
C MET A 203 -13.33 1.26 15.66
N GLN A 204 -12.32 0.76 14.94
CA GLN A 204 -11.20 -0.02 15.49
C GLN A 204 -10.28 0.79 16.41
N PHE A 205 -10.14 2.09 16.15
CA PHE A 205 -9.14 2.92 16.86
C PHE A 205 -9.61 4.35 17.16
N GLY A 206 -10.86 4.68 16.84
CA GLY A 206 -11.44 5.99 17.07
C GLY A 206 -11.00 7.01 16.02
N ASN A 207 -10.65 8.21 16.47
CA ASN A 207 -10.41 9.34 15.58
C ASN A 207 -8.99 9.35 15.00
N LEU A 208 -8.88 9.46 13.68
CA LEU A 208 -7.65 9.77 12.96
C LEU A 208 -7.63 11.26 12.60
N PRO A 209 -6.79 12.09 13.25
CA PRO A 209 -6.73 13.53 12.99
C PRO A 209 -5.85 13.86 11.78
N THR A 210 -5.71 15.15 11.47
CA THR A 210 -4.70 15.66 10.54
C THR A 210 -3.29 15.28 10.99
N GLY A 211 -2.49 14.72 10.09
CA GLY A 211 -1.21 14.09 10.39
C GLY A 211 -1.32 12.63 10.85
N GLY A 212 -2.54 12.13 10.97
CA GLY A 212 -2.82 10.73 11.24
C GLY A 212 -2.47 9.84 10.05
N TYR A 213 -1.95 8.67 10.34
CA TYR A 213 -1.52 7.66 9.39
C TYR A 213 -1.93 6.26 9.86
N PHE A 214 -2.21 5.38 8.90
CA PHE A 214 -2.27 3.95 9.14
C PHE A 214 -1.58 3.17 8.01
N TRP A 215 -1.15 1.96 8.32
CA TRP A 215 -0.80 0.92 7.37
C TRP A 215 -1.44 -0.38 7.82
N ARG A 216 -2.24 -0.99 6.95
CA ARG A 216 -2.93 -2.25 7.21
C ARG A 216 -2.44 -3.31 6.23
N PRO A 217 -1.97 -4.47 6.73
CA PRO A 217 -1.85 -5.63 5.88
C PRO A 217 -3.22 -6.12 5.41
N ALA A 218 -3.23 -7.03 4.44
CA ALA A 218 -4.46 -7.67 3.99
C ALA A 218 -5.25 -8.30 5.15
N TRP A 219 -6.56 -8.35 4.98
CA TRP A 219 -7.54 -9.02 5.86
C TRP A 219 -7.82 -8.32 7.20
N ILE A 220 -7.26 -7.15 7.46
CA ILE A 220 -7.57 -6.36 8.66
C ILE A 220 -8.93 -5.65 8.51
N ASN A 221 -9.81 -5.86 9.49
CA ASN A 221 -11.08 -5.14 9.59
C ASN A 221 -10.85 -3.66 9.86
N HIS A 222 -11.57 -2.81 9.13
CA HIS A 222 -11.61 -1.37 9.34
C HIS A 222 -13.00 -0.80 9.00
N GLY A 223 -13.33 0.34 9.60
CA GLY A 223 -14.71 0.86 9.61
C GLY A 223 -15.56 0.24 10.74
N ALA A 224 -16.79 0.65 11.01
CA ALA A 224 -17.56 1.75 10.43
C ALA A 224 -16.81 3.09 10.41
N PHE A 225 -17.10 3.93 9.42
CA PHE A 225 -16.47 5.22 9.21
C PHE A 225 -17.44 6.35 9.52
N ALA A 226 -16.95 7.44 10.10
CA ALA A 226 -17.69 8.69 10.18
C ALA A 226 -16.75 9.89 10.10
N SER A 227 -17.22 11.01 9.57
CA SER A 227 -16.49 12.27 9.60
C SER A 227 -17.46 13.43 9.75
N GLU A 228 -17.35 14.17 10.86
CA GLU A 228 -18.22 15.29 11.16
C GLU A 228 -17.98 16.46 10.20
N LEU A 229 -16.72 16.87 10.02
CA LEU A 229 -16.33 18.04 9.21
C LEU A 229 -15.64 17.68 7.90
N GLY A 230 -15.55 16.40 7.59
CA GLY A 230 -14.84 15.88 6.43
C GLY A 230 -13.35 15.65 6.68
N VAL A 231 -12.74 15.03 5.68
CA VAL A 231 -11.31 14.73 5.64
C VAL A 231 -10.79 14.90 4.22
N LEU A 232 -9.53 15.29 4.09
CA LEU A 232 -8.72 15.11 2.90
C LEU A 232 -7.59 14.16 3.25
N GLY A 233 -7.57 13.01 2.59
CA GLY A 233 -6.55 11.98 2.79
C GLY A 233 -5.85 11.62 1.50
N PHE A 234 -4.67 11.04 1.65
CA PHE A 234 -3.93 10.38 0.59
C PHE A 234 -3.92 8.89 0.91
N GLY A 235 -4.43 8.06 0.02
CA GLY A 235 -4.57 6.61 0.20
C GLY A 235 -3.76 5.83 -0.83
N ARG A 236 -3.29 4.64 -0.45
CA ARG A 236 -2.58 3.73 -1.34
C ARG A 236 -2.96 2.27 -1.09
N THR A 237 -2.91 1.48 -2.15
CA THR A 237 -3.06 0.02 -2.12
C THR A 237 -1.97 -0.63 -2.97
N ASP A 238 -1.56 -1.85 -2.62
CA ASP A 238 -0.56 -2.63 -3.37
C ASP A 238 -1.15 -3.58 -4.41
N SER A 239 -2.49 -3.63 -4.51
CA SER A 239 -3.23 -4.38 -5.52
C SER A 239 -4.64 -3.77 -5.72
N ILE A 240 -5.49 -4.46 -6.48
CA ILE A 240 -6.90 -4.14 -6.64
C ILE A 240 -7.56 -3.97 -5.27
N LEU A 241 -8.19 -2.82 -5.06
CA LEU A 241 -9.00 -2.58 -3.87
C LEU A 241 -10.39 -3.24 -4.04
N HIS A 242 -10.61 -4.36 -3.35
CA HIS A 242 -11.93 -4.99 -3.25
C HIS A 242 -12.48 -4.91 -1.82
N ASN A 243 -13.65 -4.28 -1.65
CA ASN A 243 -14.26 -4.13 -0.33
C ASN A 243 -15.10 -5.36 0.04
N TYR A 244 -14.58 -6.20 0.93
CA TYR A 244 -15.37 -7.27 1.52
C TYR A 244 -16.17 -6.74 2.72
N PHE A 245 -17.42 -6.32 2.48
CA PHE A 245 -18.29 -5.77 3.54
C PHE A 245 -18.90 -6.85 4.44
N HIS A 246 -18.98 -6.56 5.74
CA HIS A 246 -19.72 -7.33 6.75
C HIS A 246 -20.02 -6.47 7.99
N PHE A 247 -20.69 -7.06 8.98
CA PHE A 247 -21.13 -6.37 10.22
C PHE A 247 -20.64 -7.07 11.50
N ASN A 248 -19.63 -7.95 11.39
CA ASN A 248 -19.05 -8.66 12.54
C ASN A 248 -17.72 -8.01 12.98
N PRO A 249 -17.71 -7.15 14.01
CA PRO A 249 -16.49 -6.45 14.45
C PRO A 249 -15.43 -7.35 15.08
N TRP A 250 -15.75 -8.61 15.37
CA TRP A 250 -14.85 -9.54 16.07
C TRP A 250 -14.21 -10.59 15.16
N SER A 251 -14.49 -10.55 13.85
CA SER A 251 -13.84 -11.50 12.95
C SER A 251 -12.33 -11.27 12.86
N THR A 252 -11.60 -12.37 12.81
CA THR A 252 -10.15 -12.41 12.72
C THR A 252 -9.69 -12.31 11.25
N PRO A 253 -8.42 -11.93 11.01
CA PRO A 253 -7.84 -11.97 9.66
C PRO A 253 -7.93 -13.35 8.99
N GLY A 254 -7.86 -14.44 9.78
CA GLY A 254 -8.04 -15.80 9.28
C GLY A 254 -9.45 -16.06 8.77
N GLU A 255 -10.47 -15.75 9.58
CA GLU A 255 -11.87 -15.88 9.18
C GLU A 255 -12.23 -14.97 7.99
N ASN A 256 -11.63 -13.79 7.92
CA ASN A 256 -11.79 -12.86 6.79
C ASN A 256 -11.24 -13.47 5.48
N ARG A 257 -10.04 -14.05 5.54
CA ARG A 257 -9.44 -14.76 4.39
C ARG A 257 -10.31 -15.93 3.94
N GLU A 258 -10.79 -16.76 4.87
CA GLU A 258 -11.70 -17.87 4.57
C GLU A 258 -13.02 -17.39 3.94
N ARG A 259 -13.57 -16.29 4.46
CA ARG A 259 -14.78 -15.67 3.92
C ARG A 259 -14.58 -15.20 2.48
N SER A 260 -13.45 -14.59 2.16
CA SER A 260 -13.12 -14.17 0.79
C SER A 260 -12.91 -15.34 -0.17
N ALA A 261 -12.20 -16.39 0.27
CA ALA A 261 -12.07 -17.62 -0.52
C ALA A 261 -13.44 -18.26 -0.80
N ALA A 262 -14.33 -18.29 0.20
CA ALA A 262 -15.69 -18.78 0.04
C ALA A 262 -16.52 -17.89 -0.91
N GLN A 263 -16.32 -16.57 -0.92
CA GLN A 263 -16.93 -15.66 -1.90
C GLN A 263 -16.42 -15.93 -3.32
N LEU A 264 -15.11 -16.14 -3.51
CA LEU A 264 -14.55 -16.50 -4.81
C LEU A 264 -15.15 -17.81 -5.34
N ARG A 265 -15.26 -18.84 -4.49
CA ARG A 265 -15.90 -20.12 -4.85
C ARG A 265 -17.35 -19.93 -5.31
N ARG A 266 -18.12 -19.08 -4.63
CA ARG A 266 -19.53 -18.81 -4.97
C ARG A 266 -19.68 -17.97 -6.24
N ASN A 267 -18.85 -16.93 -6.40
CA ASN A 267 -19.01 -15.93 -7.45
C ASN A 267 -18.29 -16.30 -8.76
N LYS A 268 -17.18 -17.04 -8.68
CA LYS A 268 -16.35 -17.47 -9.82
C LYS A 268 -16.02 -18.97 -9.74
N PRO A 269 -17.02 -19.86 -9.77
CA PRO A 269 -16.84 -21.29 -9.49
C PRO A 269 -15.88 -22.00 -10.45
N ASN A 270 -15.84 -21.61 -11.73
CA ASN A 270 -14.91 -22.21 -12.70
C ASN A 270 -13.46 -21.77 -12.45
N LEU A 271 -13.23 -20.48 -12.14
CA LEU A 271 -11.90 -19.98 -11.80
C LEU A 271 -11.41 -20.62 -10.50
N TYR A 272 -12.27 -20.72 -9.49
CA TYR A 272 -11.94 -21.41 -8.24
C TYR A 272 -11.55 -22.88 -8.48
N LYS A 273 -12.32 -23.62 -9.29
CA LYS A 273 -11.99 -24.99 -9.67
C LYS A 273 -10.66 -25.08 -10.41
N TRP A 274 -10.39 -24.14 -11.31
CA TRP A 274 -9.12 -24.09 -12.05
C TRP A 274 -7.93 -23.83 -11.13
N ILE A 275 -8.01 -22.81 -10.25
CA ILE A 275 -6.96 -22.49 -9.24
C ILE A 275 -6.67 -23.69 -8.32
N ARG A 276 -7.68 -24.52 -8.05
CA ARG A 276 -7.57 -25.71 -7.19
C ARG A 276 -7.22 -27.00 -7.94
N SER A 277 -7.20 -26.97 -9.27
CA SER A 277 -6.96 -28.16 -10.08
C SER A 277 -5.50 -28.62 -9.96
N PRO A 278 -5.21 -29.92 -9.87
CA PRO A 278 -3.84 -30.43 -10.01
C PRO A 278 -3.18 -30.02 -11.34
N ASP A 279 -3.99 -29.80 -12.39
CA ASP A 279 -3.55 -29.32 -13.71
C ASP A 279 -3.43 -27.79 -13.79
N GLY A 280 -3.96 -27.07 -12.78
CA GLY A 280 -3.94 -25.61 -12.65
C GLY A 280 -2.88 -25.22 -11.64
N HIS A 281 -1.62 -25.23 -12.10
CA HIS A 281 -0.41 -25.03 -11.30
C HIS A 281 -0.55 -23.97 -10.20
N ASN A 282 -0.01 -24.28 -9.01
CA ASN A 282 0.27 -23.36 -7.89
C ASN A 282 1.24 -22.21 -8.27
N HIS A 283 1.46 -22.00 -9.57
CA HIS A 283 2.33 -21.01 -10.19
C HIS A 283 1.58 -20.48 -11.43
N PRO A 284 0.66 -19.51 -11.27
CA PRO A 284 0.04 -18.87 -12.42
C PRO A 284 1.15 -18.27 -13.31
N HIS A 285 1.05 -18.48 -14.62
CA HIS A 285 1.96 -17.89 -15.60
C HIS A 285 1.18 -16.91 -16.48
N ASP A 286 1.64 -15.67 -16.49
CA ASP A 286 1.14 -14.63 -17.38
C ASP A 286 2.05 -14.53 -18.61
N PHE A 287 1.53 -14.91 -19.77
CA PHE A 287 2.28 -14.86 -21.03
C PHE A 287 2.43 -13.43 -21.58
N GLU A 288 1.59 -12.49 -21.15
CA GLU A 288 1.70 -11.09 -21.51
C GLU A 288 2.78 -10.40 -20.68
N PHE A 289 3.02 -10.89 -19.46
CA PHE A 289 4.02 -10.36 -18.53
C PHE A 289 4.97 -11.45 -17.99
N PRO A 290 5.77 -12.11 -18.85
CA PRO A 290 6.61 -13.25 -18.48
C PRO A 290 7.77 -12.89 -17.53
N ALA A 291 8.06 -11.60 -17.35
CA ALA A 291 9.08 -11.10 -16.43
C ALA A 291 8.54 -10.82 -15.01
N TYR A 292 7.24 -10.98 -14.77
CA TYR A 292 6.65 -10.79 -13.45
C TYR A 292 6.94 -12.02 -12.59
N ASP A 293 7.75 -11.83 -11.56
CA ASP A 293 8.18 -12.90 -10.68
C ASP A 293 7.16 -13.14 -9.57
N TYR A 294 6.24 -14.07 -9.80
CA TYR A 294 5.29 -14.55 -8.79
C TYR A 294 5.96 -15.34 -7.65
N ALA A 295 7.26 -15.70 -7.77
CA ALA A 295 7.94 -16.58 -6.81
C ALA A 295 8.42 -15.89 -5.52
N ASN A 296 8.36 -14.56 -5.44
CA ASN A 296 8.69 -13.81 -4.20
C ASN A 296 7.50 -13.65 -3.24
N GLU A 297 6.32 -14.21 -3.56
CA GLU A 297 5.15 -14.17 -2.67
C GLU A 297 5.23 -15.19 -1.52
N ASP A 298 5.98 -16.28 -1.68
CA ASP A 298 6.13 -17.33 -0.65
C ASP A 298 6.87 -16.85 0.62
N GLY A 299 7.58 -15.71 0.54
CA GLY A 299 8.17 -15.03 1.71
C GLY A 299 7.16 -14.28 2.58
N GLN A 300 5.87 -14.25 2.20
CA GLN A 300 4.82 -13.53 2.95
C GLN A 300 4.01 -14.40 3.91
N ALA A 301 4.17 -15.73 3.88
CA ALA A 301 3.59 -16.62 4.87
C ALA A 301 4.42 -16.56 6.16
N GLY A 302 4.00 -15.71 7.11
CA GLY A 302 4.61 -15.64 8.43
C GLY A 302 4.68 -17.02 9.09
N ALA A 303 5.88 -17.41 9.51
CA ALA A 303 6.10 -18.55 10.40
C ALA A 303 5.36 -18.29 11.72
N GLY A 304 4.17 -18.87 11.90
CA GLY A 304 3.45 -18.77 13.17
C GLY A 304 1.98 -19.18 13.18
N THR A 305 1.29 -19.25 12.05
CA THR A 305 -0.10 -19.74 12.02
C THR A 305 -0.11 -21.23 11.67
N ALA A 306 -0.80 -22.05 12.46
CA ALA A 306 -1.04 -23.44 12.10
C ALA A 306 -1.67 -23.49 10.70
N ASP A 307 -0.97 -24.10 9.74
CA ASP A 307 -1.47 -24.35 8.40
C ASP A 307 -2.71 -25.25 8.50
N LEU A 308 -3.90 -24.64 8.56
CA LEU A 308 -5.17 -25.33 8.34
C LEU A 308 -5.32 -25.52 6.84
N TYR A 309 -4.92 -26.70 6.38
CA TYR A 309 -5.10 -27.12 5.00
C TYR A 309 -6.57 -27.52 4.81
N VAL A 310 -7.39 -26.64 4.24
CA VAL A 310 -8.74 -27.02 3.78
C VAL A 310 -8.60 -27.66 2.40
N HIS A 311 -8.95 -28.94 2.33
CA HIS A 311 -9.04 -29.65 1.08
C HIS A 311 -10.46 -30.21 0.89
N ASP A 312 -10.98 -30.03 -0.32
CA ASP A 312 -12.30 -30.45 -0.79
C ASP A 312 -12.07 -31.59 -1.78
N HIS A 313 -12.69 -32.75 -1.55
CA HIS A 313 -12.57 -33.93 -2.40
C HIS A 313 -13.41 -33.82 -3.70
N GLY A 314 -14.03 -32.66 -3.96
CA GLY A 314 -14.81 -32.42 -5.19
C GLY A 314 -16.25 -32.94 -5.12
N ASP A 315 -16.64 -33.48 -3.98
CA ASP A 315 -17.95 -34.00 -3.59
C ASP A 315 -18.74 -33.02 -2.69
N GLY A 316 -18.17 -31.85 -2.36
CA GLY A 316 -18.90 -30.74 -1.77
C GLY A 316 -18.91 -30.68 -0.23
N GLU A 317 -18.17 -31.56 0.45
CA GLU A 317 -17.91 -31.44 1.89
C GLU A 317 -16.49 -30.93 2.15
N ALA A 318 -16.39 -29.79 2.86
CA ALA A 318 -15.10 -29.27 3.34
C ALA A 318 -14.87 -29.75 4.78
N HIS A 319 -13.73 -30.39 5.03
CA HIS A 319 -13.28 -30.81 6.36
C HIS A 319 -11.95 -30.14 6.70
N ALA A 320 -11.78 -29.71 7.96
CA ALA A 320 -10.55 -29.09 8.46
C ALA A 320 -9.71 -30.12 9.22
N HIS A 321 -8.40 -30.19 8.93
CA HIS A 321 -7.46 -31.04 9.65
C HIS A 321 -6.39 -30.20 10.35
N GLU A 322 -6.23 -30.38 11.67
CA GLU A 322 -5.02 -29.95 12.37
C GLU A 322 -3.88 -30.94 12.07
N ARG A 323 -2.67 -30.43 11.76
CA ARG A 323 -1.47 -31.26 11.64
C ARG A 323 -1.12 -31.89 13.00
N SER A 324 -1.46 -33.16 13.14
CA SER A 324 -0.90 -34.03 14.18
C SER A 324 0.62 -34.06 14.08
N SER A 325 1.31 -33.57 15.11
CA SER A 325 2.76 -33.73 15.24
C SER A 325 3.10 -35.19 15.51
N ARG A 326 3.47 -35.94 14.46
CA ARG A 326 4.10 -37.25 14.62
C ARG A 326 5.49 -37.08 15.24
N LYS A 327 5.57 -37.14 16.57
CA LYS A 327 6.84 -37.45 17.26
C LYS A 327 7.25 -38.88 16.89
N GLY A 328 8.42 -39.02 16.30
CA GLY A 328 9.00 -40.28 15.84
C GLY A 328 9.05 -41.34 16.93
N GLY A 329 8.53 -42.53 16.62
CA GLY A 329 8.68 -43.71 17.45
C GLY A 329 10.11 -44.24 17.41
N ALA A 330 10.84 -44.10 18.50
CA ALA A 330 12.09 -44.82 18.72
C ALA A 330 11.77 -46.29 19.07
N LYS A 331 12.05 -47.21 18.13
CA LYS A 331 12.08 -48.64 18.42
C LYS A 331 13.30 -48.95 19.30
N GLY A 332 13.07 -49.21 20.59
CA GLY A 332 14.06 -49.83 21.48
C GLY A 332 14.21 -51.32 21.17
N ARG A 333 15.41 -51.74 20.74
CA ARG A 333 15.83 -53.15 20.73
C ARG A 333 16.24 -53.53 22.16
N ARG A 334 15.68 -54.62 22.68
CA ARG A 334 16.21 -55.33 23.87
C ARG A 334 16.75 -56.69 23.42
N ARG A 335 18.01 -56.91 23.81
CA ARG A 335 18.82 -58.15 23.83
C ARG A 335 19.20 -58.76 22.49
#